data_AF-A0A1W9YRR7-F1
#
_entry.id   AF-A0A1W9YRR7-F1
#
_cell.length_a   1.000
_cell.length_b   1.000
_cell.length_c   1.000
_cell.angle_alpha   90.00
_cell.angle_beta   90.00
_cell.angle_gamma   90.00
#
_symmetry.space_group_name_H-M   'P 1'
#
loop_
_entity.id
_entity.type
_entity.pdbx_description
1 polymer ?
#
loop_
_entity_poly.entity_id
_entity_poly.type
_entity_poly.pdbx_seq_one_letter_code
_entity_poly.pdbx_strand_id
1 'polypeptide(L)'
;MSVRRHAALTAAAVLLLAGQLVPASAVAEPDAEQPQPGATEPLPPPLLHNITYRARADGTSRGAVVAYKADDNNVNSEQPTMLPGQMFEINTVMADPSLAGMELSIEWPYGSNLHCEILVDDQIVAQADQFIAPRLFRPKDDPLYGVIHCGAPLNDPATGAVAPQGAPALPGYPQQPASEAPPQT
;
A
#
# COMPACT_ATOMS: atom_id res chain seq x y z
N MET A 1 -54.84 -72.18 -25.52
CA MET A 1 -55.27 -72.79 -26.79
C MET A 1 -54.82 -71.86 -27.91
N SER A 2 -53.81 -72.22 -28.71
CA SER A 2 -53.95 -72.83 -30.06
C SER A 2 -54.85 -72.00 -30.99
N VAL A 3 -54.52 -71.64 -32.25
CA VAL A 3 -53.48 -72.08 -33.18
C VAL A 3 -53.57 -71.25 -34.48
N ARG A 4 -52.41 -70.90 -35.07
CA ARG A 4 -52.01 -70.78 -36.51
C ARG A 4 -52.56 -69.66 -37.43
N ARG A 5 -51.68 -68.83 -38.04
CA ARG A 5 -50.77 -68.95 -39.24
C ARG A 5 -51.52 -68.53 -40.55
N HIS A 6 -50.97 -67.82 -41.57
CA HIS A 6 -49.76 -68.06 -42.36
C HIS A 6 -49.44 -66.91 -43.37
N ALA A 7 -48.15 -66.87 -43.77
CA ALA A 7 -47.58 -66.58 -45.11
C ALA A 7 -47.51 -65.12 -45.61
N ALA A 8 -46.50 -64.67 -46.36
CA ALA A 8 -45.17 -65.15 -46.78
C ALA A 8 -44.47 -63.95 -47.49
N LEU A 9 -43.13 -63.78 -47.51
CA LEU A 9 -42.17 -64.18 -48.57
C LEU A 9 -40.85 -63.40 -48.27
N THR A 10 -39.73 -64.02 -47.88
CA THR A 10 -38.52 -64.36 -48.71
C THR A 10 -37.95 -63.18 -49.52
N ALA A 11 -36.67 -62.78 -49.41
CA ALA A 11 -35.45 -63.58 -49.69
C ALA A 11 -34.19 -62.96 -49.01
N ALA A 12 -33.37 -63.77 -48.33
CA ALA A 12 -32.05 -64.29 -48.75
C ALA A 12 -30.90 -63.24 -48.73
N ALA A 13 -30.07 -63.16 -47.69
CA ALA A 13 -28.92 -64.02 -47.35
C ALA A 13 -27.63 -63.70 -48.13
N VAL A 14 -26.61 -63.12 -47.46
CA VAL A 14 -25.18 -63.47 -47.67
C VAL A 14 -24.42 -63.21 -46.35
N LEU A 15 -23.67 -64.22 -45.93
CA LEU A 15 -22.75 -64.29 -44.78
C LEU A 15 -21.33 -63.83 -45.18
N LEU A 16 -20.52 -63.49 -44.16
CA LEU A 16 -19.04 -63.37 -44.14
C LEU A 16 -18.52 -62.01 -44.69
N LEU A 17 -17.47 -61.37 -44.17
CA LEU A 17 -16.25 -61.85 -43.52
C LEU A 17 -15.57 -60.67 -42.79
N ALA A 18 -14.83 -60.97 -41.73
CA ALA A 18 -14.06 -60.06 -40.89
C ALA A 18 -12.95 -59.26 -41.63
N GLY A 19 -12.63 -58.07 -41.09
CA GLY A 19 -11.46 -57.25 -41.43
C GLY A 19 -11.86 -55.84 -41.91
N GLN A 20 -11.31 -54.71 -41.45
CA GLN A 20 -10.04 -54.44 -40.79
C GLN A 20 -10.17 -53.18 -39.93
N LEU A 21 -9.59 -53.18 -38.73
CA LEU A 21 -9.26 -51.97 -37.99
C LEU A 21 -8.13 -51.26 -38.75
N VAL A 22 -8.42 -50.14 -39.39
CA VAL A 22 -7.39 -49.23 -39.93
C VAL A 22 -7.48 -47.94 -39.13
N PRO A 23 -6.42 -47.50 -38.42
CA PRO A 23 -6.40 -46.18 -37.84
C PRO A 23 -6.38 -45.15 -38.97
N ALA A 24 -7.28 -44.18 -38.92
CA ALA A 24 -7.22 -43.03 -39.81
C ALA A 24 -5.94 -42.25 -39.51
N SER A 25 -5.00 -42.23 -40.46
CA SER A 25 -3.91 -41.26 -40.48
C SER A 25 -4.51 -39.87 -40.75
N ALA A 26 -4.57 -39.04 -39.71
CA ALA A 26 -4.86 -37.63 -39.86
C ALA A 26 -3.71 -36.96 -40.63
N VAL A 27 -4.01 -36.43 -41.81
CA VAL A 27 -3.12 -35.57 -42.56
C VAL A 27 -3.18 -34.19 -41.88
N ALA A 28 -2.04 -33.67 -41.44
CA ALA A 28 -1.94 -32.29 -40.96
C ALA A 28 -2.17 -31.34 -42.14
N GLU A 29 -3.31 -30.66 -42.14
CA GLU A 29 -3.57 -29.53 -43.04
C GLU A 29 -2.70 -28.36 -42.58
N PRO A 30 -1.92 -27.71 -43.46
CA PRO A 30 -1.17 -26.53 -43.07
C PRO A 30 -2.20 -25.41 -42.84
N ASP A 31 -2.46 -25.11 -41.57
CA ASP A 31 -3.29 -23.99 -41.18
C ASP A 31 -2.66 -22.71 -41.75
N ALA A 32 -3.36 -22.09 -42.69
CA ALA A 32 -2.99 -20.78 -43.18
C ALA A 32 -3.28 -19.77 -42.05
N GLU A 33 -2.22 -19.40 -41.34
CA GLU A 33 -2.22 -18.43 -40.24
C GLU A 33 -2.98 -17.15 -40.65
N GLN A 34 -4.25 -17.03 -40.28
CA GLN A 34 -4.97 -15.77 -40.36
C GLN A 34 -4.33 -14.82 -39.34
N PRO A 35 -3.89 -13.61 -39.71
CA PRO A 35 -3.37 -12.65 -38.74
C PRO A 35 -4.48 -12.31 -37.74
N GLN A 36 -4.41 -12.91 -36.54
CA GLN A 36 -5.26 -12.52 -35.43
C GLN A 36 -4.91 -11.07 -35.08
N PRO A 37 -5.89 -10.15 -34.99
CA PRO A 37 -5.66 -8.82 -34.44
C PRO A 37 -5.02 -9.00 -33.08
N GLY A 38 -3.80 -8.51 -32.91
CA GLY A 38 -3.02 -8.68 -31.68
C GLY A 38 -3.87 -8.32 -30.47
N ALA A 39 -4.22 -9.33 -29.68
CA ALA A 39 -4.82 -9.11 -28.37
C ALA A 39 -3.79 -8.30 -27.58
N THR A 40 -4.10 -7.03 -27.36
CA THR A 40 -3.31 -6.22 -26.43
C THR A 40 -3.53 -6.83 -25.07
N GLU A 41 -2.54 -7.57 -24.56
CA GLU A 41 -2.57 -8.04 -23.17
C GLU A 41 -2.76 -6.81 -22.27
N PRO A 42 -3.74 -6.83 -21.36
CA PRO A 42 -3.87 -5.78 -20.37
C PRO A 42 -2.56 -5.67 -19.59
N LEU A 43 -2.04 -4.45 -19.43
CA LEU A 43 -0.89 -4.20 -18.57
C LEU A 43 -1.16 -4.82 -17.19
N PRO A 44 -0.19 -5.52 -16.59
CA PRO A 44 -0.35 -6.06 -15.25
C PRO A 44 -0.67 -4.92 -14.27
N PRO A 45 -1.55 -5.16 -13.27
CA PRO A 45 -1.86 -4.16 -12.27
C PRO A 45 -0.59 -3.71 -11.54
N PRO A 46 -0.52 -2.46 -11.07
CA PRO A 46 0.63 -1.97 -10.32
C PRO A 46 0.87 -2.86 -9.09
N LEU A 47 2.13 -3.23 -8.85
CA LEU A 47 2.52 -3.99 -7.67
C LEU A 47 2.33 -3.09 -6.45
N LEU A 48 1.54 -3.57 -5.49
CA LEU A 48 1.29 -2.89 -4.23
C LEU A 48 2.14 -3.52 -3.14
N HIS A 49 2.71 -2.67 -2.29
CA HIS A 49 3.56 -3.07 -1.17
C HIS A 49 2.83 -2.83 0.15
N ASN A 50 2.97 -3.78 1.08
CA ASN A 50 2.49 -3.60 2.44
C ASN A 50 3.52 -2.78 3.22
N ILE A 51 3.11 -1.65 3.77
CA ILE A 51 3.96 -0.75 4.53
C ILE A 51 3.52 -0.77 5.99
N THR A 52 4.38 -1.25 6.87
CA THR A 52 4.16 -1.26 8.32
C THR A 52 4.98 -0.16 8.96
N TYR A 53 4.32 0.76 9.64
CA TYR A 53 4.93 1.81 10.44
C TYR A 53 4.92 1.40 11.90
N ARG A 54 6.09 1.35 12.54
CA ARG A 54 6.24 1.04 13.96
C ARG A 54 6.93 2.18 14.69
N ALA A 55 6.30 2.69 15.74
CA ALA A 55 6.83 3.78 16.54
C ALA A 55 6.78 3.42 18.03
N ARG A 56 7.80 3.81 18.79
CA ARG A 56 7.83 3.65 20.25
C ARG A 56 8.45 4.87 20.90
N ALA A 57 8.04 5.13 22.12
CA ALA A 57 8.63 6.16 22.96
C ALA A 57 8.91 5.56 24.35
N ASP A 58 10.17 5.16 24.56
CA ASP A 58 10.62 4.50 25.78
C ASP A 58 11.06 5.54 26.81
N GLY A 59 10.07 6.12 27.49
CA GLY A 59 10.29 7.12 28.54
C GLY A 59 9.01 7.81 28.93
N THR A 60 9.10 8.85 29.75
CA THR A 60 7.93 9.67 30.08
C THR A 60 7.60 10.54 28.88
N SER A 61 6.70 10.10 28.01
CA SER A 61 6.21 10.83 26.84
C SER A 61 4.74 11.19 27.00
N ARG A 62 4.34 12.38 26.53
CA ARG A 62 2.94 12.77 26.41
C ARG A 62 2.72 13.52 25.11
N GLY A 63 1.46 13.59 24.68
CA GLY A 63 1.07 14.29 23.46
C GLY A 63 1.82 13.74 22.24
N ALA A 64 2.05 12.43 22.20
CA ALA A 64 2.76 11.82 21.08
C ALA A 64 1.91 11.95 19.81
N VAL A 65 2.53 12.40 18.73
CA VAL A 65 1.92 12.45 17.40
C VAL A 65 2.76 11.61 16.47
N VAL A 66 2.14 10.66 15.79
CA VAL A 66 2.76 9.86 14.74
C VAL A 66 2.16 10.29 13.42
N ALA A 67 2.95 10.94 12.58
CA ALA A 67 2.58 11.26 11.21
C ALA A 67 3.24 10.26 10.26
N TYR A 68 2.51 9.77 9.26
CA TYR A 68 3.00 8.75 8.34
C TYR A 68 2.35 8.90 6.96
N LYS A 69 3.02 8.39 5.93
CA LYS A 69 2.50 8.38 4.56
C LYS A 69 1.47 7.24 4.42
N ALA A 70 0.19 7.58 4.24
CA ALA A 70 -0.91 6.62 4.18
C ALA A 70 -1.08 5.97 2.80
N ASP A 71 -0.74 6.72 1.75
CA ASP A 71 -0.68 6.31 0.35
C ASP A 71 0.36 7.21 -0.37
N ASP A 72 0.63 7.00 -1.67
CA ASP A 72 1.65 7.75 -2.41
C ASP A 72 1.53 9.27 -2.26
N ASN A 73 0.34 9.81 -1.98
CA ASN A 73 0.06 11.25 -1.98
C ASN A 73 -0.34 11.82 -0.63
N ASN A 74 -0.81 11.00 0.31
CA ASN A 74 -1.48 11.49 1.50
C ASN A 74 -0.69 11.19 2.78
N VAL A 75 -0.67 12.17 3.69
CA VAL A 75 -0.07 12.03 5.02
C VAL A 75 -1.21 11.98 6.02
N ASN A 76 -1.20 10.98 6.89
CA ASN A 76 -2.12 10.88 8.01
C ASN A 76 -1.36 11.12 9.33
N SER A 77 -2.09 11.48 10.37
CA SER A 77 -1.52 11.70 11.70
C SER A 77 -2.42 11.14 12.78
N GLU A 78 -1.80 10.45 13.73
CA GLU A 78 -2.48 9.83 14.86
C GLU A 78 -1.86 10.28 16.18
N GLN A 79 -2.66 10.24 17.24
CA GLN A 79 -2.26 10.65 18.58
C GLN A 79 -2.39 9.48 19.55
N PRO A 80 -1.57 8.43 19.40
CA PRO A 80 -1.66 7.25 20.24
C PRO A 80 -1.24 7.56 21.68
N THR A 81 -1.83 6.82 22.63
CA THR A 81 -1.32 6.82 24.01
C THR A 81 -0.08 5.93 24.07
N MET A 82 1.09 6.55 23.97
CA MET A 82 2.40 5.86 24.02
C MET A 82 2.78 5.57 25.47
N LEU A 83 2.33 4.44 26.00
CA LEU A 83 2.88 3.95 27.27
C LEU A 83 4.33 3.49 27.05
N PRO A 84 5.24 3.70 28.02
CA PRO A 84 6.63 3.26 27.88
C PRO A 84 6.73 1.78 27.51
N GLY A 85 7.51 1.45 26.47
CA GLY A 85 7.67 0.08 25.98
C GLY A 85 6.49 -0.46 25.16
N GLN A 86 5.44 0.32 24.92
CA GLN A 86 4.41 -0.03 23.94
C GLN A 86 4.81 0.46 22.55
N MET A 87 4.49 -0.36 21.56
CA MET A 87 4.71 -0.05 20.16
C MET A 87 3.39 0.35 19.52
N PHE A 88 3.35 1.54 18.95
CA PHE A 88 2.35 1.91 17.96
C PHE A 88 2.71 1.21 16.65
N GLU A 89 1.72 0.57 16.03
CA GLU A 89 1.88 -0.11 14.75
C GLU A 89 0.67 0.18 13.86
N ILE A 90 0.93 0.54 12.61
CA ILE A 90 -0.10 0.70 11.59
C ILE A 90 0.37 0.16 10.25
N ASN A 91 -0.55 -0.47 9.53
CA ASN A 91 -0.31 -1.05 8.21
C ASN A 91 -1.05 -0.23 7.15
N THR A 92 -0.36 0.06 6.05
CA THR A 92 -0.87 0.79 4.90
C THR A 92 -0.44 0.09 3.62
N VAL A 93 -1.01 0.48 2.48
CA VAL A 93 -0.68 -0.14 1.19
C VAL A 93 -0.35 0.96 0.20
N MET A 94 0.80 0.84 -0.46
CA MET A 94 1.37 1.89 -1.31
C MET A 94 1.95 1.30 -2.59
N ALA A 95 1.94 2.05 -3.70
CA ALA A 95 2.54 1.60 -4.95
C ALA A 95 4.06 1.84 -4.96
N ASP A 96 4.50 2.99 -4.45
CA ASP A 96 5.92 3.32 -4.35
C ASP A 96 6.43 3.28 -2.90
N PRO A 97 7.09 2.19 -2.46
CA PRO A 97 7.58 2.07 -1.09
C PRO A 97 8.72 3.04 -0.78
N SER A 98 9.32 3.70 -1.78
CA SER A 98 10.36 4.71 -1.55
C SER A 98 9.80 6.02 -0.99
N LEU A 99 8.49 6.24 -1.10
CA LEU A 99 7.78 7.39 -0.52
C LEU A 99 7.34 7.13 0.94
N ALA A 100 7.59 5.93 1.47
CA ALA A 100 7.24 5.58 2.84
C ALA A 100 8.08 6.40 3.82
N GLY A 101 7.38 7.22 4.60
CA GLY A 101 7.96 8.15 5.57
C GLY A 101 7.15 8.18 6.85
N MET A 102 7.83 8.45 7.96
CA MET A 102 7.20 8.60 9.27
C MET A 102 7.91 9.66 10.10
N GLU A 103 7.13 10.38 10.90
CA GLU A 103 7.57 11.32 11.91
C GLU A 103 6.89 10.99 13.24
N LEU A 104 7.69 10.86 14.30
CA LEU A 104 7.20 10.73 15.66
C LEU A 104 7.62 11.98 16.43
N SER A 105 6.64 12.68 17.00
CA SER A 105 6.87 13.83 17.87
C SER A 105 6.30 13.60 19.27
N ILE A 106 6.90 14.23 20.28
CA ILE A 106 6.42 14.26 21.66
C ILE A 106 6.33 15.70 22.17
N GLU A 107 5.44 15.93 23.13
CA GLU A 107 5.27 17.26 23.71
C GLU A 107 6.45 17.61 24.64
N TRP A 108 6.93 18.85 24.57
CA TRP A 108 7.76 19.42 25.62
C TRP A 108 6.98 19.50 26.96
N PRO A 109 7.57 19.31 28.17
CA PRO A 109 8.98 19.16 28.54
C PRO A 109 9.47 17.71 28.58
N TYR A 110 8.67 16.79 28.03
CA TYR A 110 8.92 15.37 28.14
C TYR A 110 10.16 14.96 27.36
N GLY A 111 10.75 13.84 27.78
CA GLY A 111 11.94 13.27 27.18
C GLY A 111 11.87 11.75 27.24
N SER A 112 12.37 11.12 26.19
CA SER A 112 12.19 9.70 25.93
C SER A 112 13.19 9.23 24.88
N ASN A 113 13.46 7.93 24.85
CA ASN A 113 14.08 7.32 23.69
C ASN A 113 12.99 7.09 22.63
N LEU A 114 13.01 7.92 21.59
CA LEU A 114 12.11 7.79 20.46
C LEU A 114 12.70 6.80 19.48
N HIS A 115 11.86 5.95 18.95
CA HIS A 115 12.25 5.05 17.89
C HIS A 115 11.14 4.89 16.87
N CYS A 116 11.56 4.87 15.61
CA CYS A 116 10.71 4.65 14.47
C CYS A 116 11.31 3.57 13.56
N GLU A 117 10.45 2.75 12.99
CA GLU A 117 10.76 1.66 12.05
C GLU A 117 9.72 1.69 10.92
N ILE A 118 10.18 1.46 9.70
CA ILE A 118 9.33 1.29 8.52
C ILE A 118 9.70 -0.04 7.89
N LEU A 119 8.70 -0.90 7.74
CA LEU A 119 8.83 -2.18 7.07
C LEU A 119 8.08 -2.13 5.74
N VAL A 120 8.72 -2.64 4.69
CA VAL A 120 8.10 -2.85 3.38
C VAL A 120 8.09 -4.35 3.15
N ASP A 121 6.90 -4.93 3.00
CA ASP A 121 6.72 -6.38 2.86
C ASP A 121 7.46 -7.16 3.97
N ASP A 122 7.27 -6.73 5.23
CA ASP A 122 7.90 -7.26 6.45
C ASP A 122 9.44 -7.13 6.52
N GLN A 123 10.07 -6.34 5.64
CA GLN A 123 11.50 -6.02 5.68
C GLN A 123 11.72 -4.61 6.19
N ILE A 124 12.55 -4.44 7.23
CA ILE A 124 12.92 -3.12 7.75
C ILE A 124 13.76 -2.39 6.69
N VAL A 125 13.19 -1.33 6.11
CA VAL A 125 13.88 -0.48 5.11
C VAL A 125 14.42 0.81 5.70
N ALA A 126 13.82 1.28 6.79
CA ALA A 126 14.25 2.46 7.51
C ALA A 126 14.03 2.29 9.01
N GLN A 127 14.99 2.75 9.81
CA GLN A 127 14.91 2.76 11.26
C GLN A 127 15.73 3.94 11.79
N ALA A 128 15.23 4.57 12.85
CA ALA A 128 15.99 5.54 13.61
C ALA A 128 15.65 5.45 15.10
N ASP A 129 16.65 5.73 15.92
CA ASP A 129 16.56 5.79 17.36
C ASP A 129 17.18 7.11 17.82
N GLN A 130 16.46 7.90 18.61
CA GLN A 130 16.97 9.15 19.14
C GLN A 130 16.54 9.37 20.57
N PHE A 131 17.53 9.66 21.43
CA PHE A 131 17.27 10.06 22.79
C PHE A 131 16.99 11.56 22.87
N ILE A 132 15.82 11.91 23.41
CA ILE A 132 15.42 13.28 23.69
C ILE A 132 15.53 13.53 25.19
N ALA A 133 16.51 14.34 25.58
CA ALA A 133 16.71 14.70 26.99
C ALA A 133 15.62 15.67 27.47
N PRO A 134 14.93 15.40 28.60
CA PRO A 134 13.96 16.32 29.18
C PRO A 134 14.55 17.71 29.43
N ARG A 135 13.80 18.77 29.13
CA ARG A 135 14.25 20.16 29.34
C ARG A 135 13.23 20.96 30.15
N LEU A 136 13.71 21.71 31.14
CA LEU A 136 12.89 22.56 32.01
C LEU A 136 12.40 23.85 31.33
N PHE A 137 13.07 24.28 30.26
CA PHE A 137 12.65 25.42 29.46
C PHE A 137 12.46 24.99 28.02
N ARG A 138 11.44 25.54 27.36
CA ARG A 138 11.24 25.33 25.92
C ARG A 138 12.49 25.84 25.19
N PRO A 139 13.13 25.01 24.36
CA PRO A 139 14.23 25.47 23.51
C PRO A 139 13.75 26.62 22.62
N LYS A 140 14.45 27.75 22.64
CA LYS A 140 14.14 28.87 21.73
C LYS A 140 14.63 28.60 20.30
N ASP A 141 15.74 27.87 20.18
CA ASP A 141 16.47 27.69 18.92
C ASP A 141 16.39 26.25 18.37
N ASP A 142 15.53 25.41 18.94
CA ASP A 142 15.38 23.99 18.53
C ASP A 142 13.90 23.67 18.29
N PRO A 143 13.37 23.97 17.08
CA PRO A 143 11.99 23.71 16.71
C PRO A 143 11.71 22.21 16.52
N LEU A 144 12.74 21.37 16.41
CA LEU A 144 12.64 19.92 16.22
C LEU A 144 12.83 19.15 17.53
N TYR A 145 12.80 19.84 18.68
CA TYR A 145 12.86 19.17 19.98
C TYR A 145 11.73 18.16 20.11
N GLY A 146 12.08 16.92 20.41
CA GLY A 146 11.10 15.86 20.60
C GLY A 146 10.59 15.25 19.30
N VAL A 147 11.20 15.55 18.15
CA VAL A 147 10.82 14.99 16.84
C VAL A 147 11.90 14.03 16.34
N ILE A 148 11.49 12.88 15.80
CA ILE A 148 12.34 11.95 15.05
C ILE A 148 11.66 11.63 13.72
N HIS A 149 12.44 11.54 12.65
CA HIS A 149 11.95 11.15 11.32
C HIS A 149 12.61 9.84 10.89
N CYS A 150 11.85 9.02 10.16
CA CYS A 150 12.31 7.79 9.53
C CYS A 150 11.83 7.74 8.08
N GLY A 151 12.67 7.22 7.18
CA GLY A 151 12.34 7.03 5.78
C GLY A 151 12.28 8.33 4.97
N ALA A 152 11.33 8.38 4.03
CA ALA A 152 11.13 9.54 3.16
C ALA A 152 10.58 10.76 3.93
N PRO A 153 10.88 11.99 3.49
CA PRO A 153 10.32 13.18 4.10
C PRO A 153 8.80 13.25 3.88
N LEU A 154 8.05 13.50 4.96
CA LEU A 154 6.59 13.67 4.86
C LEU A 154 6.19 14.94 4.11
N ASN A 155 7.11 15.89 4.01
CA ASN A 155 6.93 17.18 3.34
C ASN A 155 7.00 17.11 1.82
N ASP A 156 7.28 15.95 1.21
CA ASP A 156 7.16 15.82 -0.24
C ASP A 156 5.67 15.89 -0.60
N PRO A 157 5.23 16.99 -1.25
CA PRO A 157 3.91 17.03 -1.82
C PRO A 157 4.00 16.12 -3.03
N ALA A 158 3.41 14.94 -2.95
CA ALA A 158 2.93 14.35 -4.19
C ALA A 158 1.88 15.36 -4.70
N THR A 159 2.30 16.18 -5.66
CA THR A 159 1.55 17.25 -6.33
C THR A 159 0.29 17.77 -5.61
N GLY A 160 0.43 18.82 -4.80
CA GLY A 160 -0.66 19.77 -4.58
C GLY A 160 -1.35 19.87 -3.21
N ALA A 161 -0.74 19.45 -2.11
CA ALA A 161 -1.25 19.78 -0.78
C ALA A 161 -0.88 21.22 -0.39
N VAL A 162 -1.77 22.17 -0.69
CA VAL A 162 -1.74 23.53 -0.16
C VAL A 162 -1.87 23.44 1.36
N ALA A 163 -0.86 23.90 2.09
CA ALA A 163 -0.95 24.14 3.53
C ALA A 163 -2.26 24.90 3.84
N PRO A 164 -3.00 24.59 4.93
CA PRO A 164 -4.25 25.28 5.20
C PRO A 164 -3.98 26.78 5.34
N GLN A 165 -4.32 27.52 4.29
CA GLN A 165 -4.25 28.97 4.26
C GLN A 165 -5.35 29.47 5.19
N GLY A 166 -4.94 29.98 6.35
CA GLY A 166 -5.76 30.83 7.22
C GLY A 166 -7.03 30.17 7.74
N ALA A 167 -7.05 29.88 9.04
CA ALA A 167 -8.31 29.75 9.76
C ALA A 167 -9.21 30.97 9.42
N PRO A 168 -10.52 30.77 9.16
CA PRO A 168 -11.40 31.87 8.82
C PRO A 168 -11.39 32.90 9.94
N ALA A 169 -11.17 34.17 9.58
CA ALA A 169 -11.13 35.27 10.52
C ALA A 169 -12.47 35.34 11.27
N LEU A 170 -12.46 35.05 12.57
CA LEU A 170 -13.59 35.28 13.45
C LEU A 170 -13.83 36.80 13.55
N PRO A 171 -15.08 37.29 13.37
CA PRO A 171 -15.37 38.72 13.45
C PRO A 171 -14.97 39.29 14.81
N GLY A 172 -14.07 40.27 14.82
CA GLY A 172 -13.71 41.04 16.02
C GLY A 172 -12.31 40.76 16.61
N TYR A 173 -11.53 39.83 16.07
CA TYR A 173 -10.14 39.63 16.49
C TYR A 173 -9.16 40.38 15.58
N PRO A 174 -8.26 41.21 16.13
CA PRO A 174 -7.24 41.88 15.33
C PRO A 174 -6.33 40.82 14.68
N GLN A 175 -6.12 40.96 13.37
CA GLN A 175 -5.22 40.09 12.61
C GLN A 175 -3.78 40.31 13.10
N GLN A 176 -3.09 39.22 13.43
CA GLN A 176 -1.67 39.27 13.73
C GLN A 176 -0.93 39.68 12.45
N PRO A 177 -0.11 40.74 12.45
CA PRO A 177 0.65 41.14 11.26
C PRO A 177 1.53 39.98 10.79
N ALA A 178 1.59 39.78 9.48
CA ALA A 178 2.49 38.81 8.88
C ALA A 178 3.93 39.14 9.33
N SER A 179 4.64 38.15 9.88
CA SER A 179 6.07 38.29 10.15
C SER A 179 6.79 38.51 8.81
N GLU A 180 7.34 39.70 8.63
CA GLU A 180 8.16 40.04 7.48
C GLU A 180 9.42 39.17 7.48
N ALA A 181 9.66 38.46 6.38
CA ALA A 181 10.82 37.61 6.23
C ALA A 181 12.12 38.46 6.27
N PRO A 182 13.18 38.02 6.96
CA PRO A 182 14.44 38.75 6.97
C PRO A 182 15.06 38.80 5.56
N PRO A 183 15.73 39.92 5.19
CA PRO A 183 16.34 40.07 3.88
C PRO A 183 17.49 39.08 3.70
N GLN A 184 17.46 38.38 2.58
CA GLN A 184 18.55 37.53 2.11
C GLN A 184 19.74 38.43 1.74
N THR A 185 20.90 38.26 2.38
CA THR A 185 22.19 38.85 1.98
C THR A 185 23.17 37.77 1.65
#